data_AF-A0A653DM46-F1
#
_entry.id   AF-A0A653DM46-F1
#
_cell.length_a   1.000
_cell.length_b   1.000
_cell.length_c   1.000
_cell.angle_alpha   90.00
_cell.angle_beta   90.00
_cell.angle_gamma   90.00
#
_symmetry.space_group_name_H-M   'P 1'
#
loop_
_entity.id
_entity.type
_entity.pdbx_description
1 polymer ?
#
loop_
_entity_poly.entity_id
_entity_poly.type
_entity_poly.pdbx_seq_one_letter_code
_entity_poly.pdbx_strand_id
1 'polypeptide(L)' 'VSHKIAVEVVYALPQKQYLQRVALEEGATVEEAIRASGILELRSDIDLA' A
#
# COMPACT_ATOMS: atom_id res chain seq x y z
N VAL A 1 1.36 -6.96 22.98
CA VAL A 1 2.32 -7.42 21.95
C VAL A 1 1.84 -6.87 20.63
N SER A 2 2.68 -6.11 19.92
CA SER A 2 2.35 -5.57 18.59
C SER A 2 2.55 -6.69 17.58
N HIS A 3 1.45 -7.21 17.03
CA HIS A 3 1.51 -8.19 15.95
C HIS A 3 1.58 -7.44 14.63
N LYS A 4 2.59 -7.75 13.81
CA LYS A 4 2.74 -7.18 12.47
C LYS A 4 2.31 -8.20 11.42
N ILE A 5 1.51 -7.76 10.46
CA ILE A 5 1.10 -8.52 9.29
C ILE A 5 1.84 -8.01 8.06
N ALA A 6 2.19 -8.92 7.15
CA ALA A 6 2.74 -8.58 5.85
C ALA A 6 1.60 -8.41 4.85
N VAL A 7 1.52 -7.25 4.23
CA VAL A 7 0.47 -6.87 3.26
C VAL A 7 1.14 -6.47 1.95
N GLU A 8 0.55 -6.87 0.83
CA GLU A 8 1.01 -6.50 -0.51
C GLU A 8 0.02 -5.51 -1.13
N VAL A 9 0.48 -4.32 -1.48
CA VAL A 9 -0.28 -3.29 -2.18
C VAL A 9 0.10 -3.36 -3.66
N VAL A 10 -0.88 -3.68 -4.50
CA VAL A 10 -0.68 -3.84 -5.94
C VAL A 10 -1.47 -2.79 -6.72
N TYR A 11 -0.79 -2.06 -7.59
CA TYR A 11 -1.40 -1.14 -8.54
C TYR A 11 -1.04 -1.58 -9.96
N ALA A 12 -2.03 -2.14 -10.66
CA ALA A 12 -1.85 -2.69 -11.99
C ALA A 12 -2.24 -1.66 -13.06
N LEU A 13 -1.27 -1.21 -13.87
CA LEU A 13 -1.55 -0.49 -15.11
C LEU A 13 -1.36 -1.43 -16.31
N PRO A 14 -2.04 -1.16 -17.44
CA PRO A 14 -1.92 -1.97 -18.65
C PRO A 14 -0.47 -2.16 -19.14
N GLN A 15 0.40 -1.18 -18.87
CA GLN A 15 1.78 -1.17 -19.32
C GLN A 15 2.77 -1.60 -18.23
N LYS A 16 2.40 -1.48 -16.95
CA LYS A 16 3.31 -1.73 -15.82
C LYS A 16 2.52 -1.97 -14.53
N GLN A 17 2.90 -3.00 -13.78
CA GLN A 17 2.41 -3.21 -12.43
C GLN A 17 3.40 -2.67 -11.39
N TYR A 18 2.86 -2.12 -10.31
CA TYR A 18 3.59 -1.78 -9.11
C TYR A 18 3.13 -2.74 -8.00
N LEU A 19 4.08 -3.39 -7.35
CA LEU A 19 3.84 -4.25 -6.21
C LEU A 19 4.74 -3.78 -5.08
N GLN A 20 4.12 -3.39 -3.97
CA GLN A 20 4.80 -2.93 -2.77
C GLN A 20 4.45 -3.82 -1.60
N ARG A 21 5.46 -4.29 -0.88
CA ARG A 21 5.30 -5.11 0.32
C ARG A 21 5.50 -4.25 1.54
N VAL A 22 4.50 -4.21 2.41
CA VAL A 22 4.54 -3.41 3.64
C VAL A 22 4.23 -4.28 4.84
N ALA A 23 4.90 -4.01 5.95
CA ALA A 23 4.59 -4.61 7.24
C ALA A 23 3.80 -3.59 8.06
N LEU A 24 2.59 -3.97 8.45
CA LEU A 24 1.66 -3.11 9.18
C LEU A 24 1.28 -3.78 10.49
N GLU A 25 0.81 -2.99 11.45
CA GLU A 25 0.24 -3.54 12.68
C GLU A 25 -1.07 -4.28 12.37
N GLU A 26 -1.33 -5.34 13.11
CA GLU A 26 -2.60 -6.07 13.05
C GLU A 26 -3.73 -5.13 13.48
N GLY A 27 -4.75 -4.98 12.62
CA GLY A 27 -5.81 -3.99 12.78
C GLY A 27 -5.57 -2.66 12.06
N ALA A 28 -4.43 -2.49 11.38
CA ALA A 28 -4.21 -1.35 10.49
C ALA A 28 -5.23 -1.32 9.35
N THR A 29 -5.53 -0.11 8.90
CA THR A 29 -6.49 0.18 7.84
C THR A 29 -5.88 0.04 6.45
N VAL A 30 -6.75 -0.06 5.45
CA VAL A 30 -6.33 -0.06 4.04
C VAL A 30 -5.62 1.24 3.67
N GLU A 31 -6.08 2.38 4.20
CA GLU A 31 -5.43 3.68 3.97
C GLU A 31 -3.99 3.68 4.49
N GLU A 32 -3.76 3.19 5.73
CA GLU A 32 -2.41 3.10 6.29
C GLU A 32 -1.52 2.17 5.45
N ALA A 33 -2.07 1.10 4.89
CA ALA A 33 -1.33 0.22 3.98
C ALA A 33 -0.88 0.94 2.72
N ILE A 34 -1.77 1.72 2.10
CA ILE A 34 -1.48 2.47 0.87
C ILE A 34 -0.47 3.58 1.16
N ARG A 35 -0.61 4.31 2.28
CA ARG A 35 0.36 5.33 2.70
C ARG A 35 1.73 4.73 2.99
N ALA A 36 1.79 3.60 3.72
CA ALA A 36 3.04 2.91 4.01
C ALA A 36 3.72 2.34 2.76
N SER A 37 2.95 2.06 1.70
CA SER A 37 3.49 1.54 0.44
C SER A 37 4.24 2.58 -0.39
N GLY A 38 4.09 3.87 -0.08
CA GLY A 38 4.70 4.97 -0.83
C GLY A 38 4.15 5.13 -2.25
N ILE A 39 3.10 4.39 -2.61
CA ILE A 39 2.58 4.38 -3.99
C ILE A 39 1.96 5.72 -4.41
N LEU A 40 1.44 6.48 -3.44
CA LEU A 40 0.92 7.83 -3.65
C LEU A 40 2.02 8.82 -4.07
N GLU A 41 3.27 8.60 -3.63
CA GLU A 41 4.42 9.42 -4.06
C GLU A 41 4.91 9.01 -5.44
N LEU A 42 4.81 7.72 -5.77
CA LEU A 42 5.15 7.19 -7.09
C LEU A 42 4.10 7.57 -8.16
N ARG A 43 2.85 7.76 -7.75
CA ARG A 43 1.69 7.99 -8.61
C ARG A 43 0.75 9.02 -7.99
N SER A 44 0.94 10.27 -8.42
CA SER A 44 0.12 11.43 -8.01
C SER A 44 -1.30 11.44 -8.59
N ASP A 45 -1.63 10.49 -9.46
CA ASP A 45 -2.96 10.30 -10.05
C ASP A 45 -3.87 9.38 -9.21
N ILE A 46 -3.31 8.72 -8.18
CA ILE A 46 -4.10 7.93 -7.24
C ILE A 46 -4.76 8.88 -6.24
N ASP A 47 -6.08 8.99 -6.29
CA ASP A 47 -6.88 9.70 -5.29
C ASP A 47 -7.47 8.69 -4.29
N LEU A 48 -7.42 9.03 -3.01
CA LEU A 48 -7.81 8.16 -1.89
C LEU A 48 -9.20 8.52 -1.29
N ALA A 49 -10.00 9.30 -2.03
CA ALA A 49 -11.27 9.89 -1.60
C ALA A 49 -12.38 8.89 -1.28
#